data_AF-A0A4P9Y9D7-F1
#
_entry.id   AF-A0A4P9Y9D7-F1
#
_cell.length_a   1.000
_cell.length_b   1.000
_cell.length_c   1.000
_cell.angle_alpha   90.00
_cell.angle_beta   90.00
_cell.angle_gamma   90.00
#
_symmetry.space_group_name_H-M   'P 1'
#
loop_
_entity.id
_entity.type
_entity.pdbx_description
1 polymer ?
#
loop_
_entity_poly.entity_id
_entity_poly.type
_entity_poly.pdbx_seq_one_letter_code
_entity_poly.pdbx_strand_id
1 'polypeptide(L)' 'RLLLAFTCKRCNHRSHKTFSKTAYETGVVIIQCDGCESRHLIADNKGWFRDGRVTIEDLVQERG' A
#
# COMPACT_ATOMS: atom_id res chain seq x y z
N ARG A 1 2.99 -1.63 17.87
CA ARG A 1 3.76 -1.41 16.62
C ARG A 1 4.01 -2.77 16.00
N LEU A 2 3.87 -2.93 14.68
CA LEU A 2 4.15 -4.17 13.96
C LEU A 2 5.36 -3.95 13.05
N LEU A 3 6.19 -4.98 12.91
CA LEU A 3 7.28 -5.03 11.95
C LEU A 3 6.85 -5.92 10.78
N LEU A 4 6.88 -5.38 9.58
CA LEU A 4 6.64 -6.14 8.36
C LEU A 4 7.94 -6.24 7.58
N ALA A 5 8.35 -7.47 7.30
CA ALA A 5 9.37 -7.77 6.32
C ALA A 5 8.69 -8.17 5.02
N PHE A 6 8.90 -7.39 3.95
CA PHE A 6 8.41 -7.72 2.62
C PHE A 6 9.56 -7.80 1.64
N THR A 7 9.40 -8.67 0.64
CA THR A 7 10.34 -8.80 -0.47
C THR A 7 9.68 -8.25 -1.71
N CYS A 8 10.27 -7.22 -2.32
CA CYS A 8 9.77 -6.68 -3.57
C CYS A 8 9.99 -7.71 -4.70
N LYS A 9 8.91 -8.18 -5.34
CA LYS A 9 9.01 -9.13 -6.47
C LYS A 9 9.68 -8.53 -7.72
N ARG A 10 9.76 -7.20 -7.82
CA ARG A 10 10.31 -6.51 -9.00
C ARG A 10 11.83 -6.43 -8.99
N CYS A 11 12.42 -6.03 -7.84
CA CYS A 11 13.87 -5.87 -7.68
C CYS A 11 14.49 -6.89 -6.72
N ASN A 12 13.69 -7.83 -6.20
CA ASN A 12 14.07 -8.84 -5.22
C ASN A 12 14.70 -8.28 -3.92
N HIS A 13 14.54 -6.97 -3.69
CA HIS A 13 15.06 -6.31 -2.51
C HIS A 13 14.13 -6.56 -1.31
N ARG A 14 14.71 -7.01 -0.20
CA ARG A 14 13.98 -7.26 1.05
C ARG A 14 14.07 -6.02 1.92
N SER A 15 12.92 -5.45 2.25
CA SER A 15 12.83 -4.29 3.12
C SER A 15 12.00 -4.60 4.36
N HIS A 16 12.36 -3.98 5.48
CA HIS A 16 11.61 -4.02 6.71
C HIS A 16 11.05 -2.63 6.99
N LYS A 17 9.75 -2.54 7.29
CA LYS A 17 9.11 -1.28 7.68
C LYS A 17 8.28 -1.52 8.93
N THR A 18 8.29 -0.55 9.84
CA THR A 18 7.53 -0.60 11.09
C THR A 18 6.34 0.35 10.97
N PHE A 19 5.16 -0.14 11.29
CA PHE A 19 3.94 0.67 11.26
C PHE A 19 3.02 0.36 12.45
N SER A 20 1.97 1.17 12.58
CA SER A 20 0.96 1.01 13.63
C SER A 20 0.04 -0.17 13.31
N LYS A 21 -0.24 -1.01 14.31
CA LYS A 21 -1.14 -2.17 14.16
C LYS A 21 -2.52 -1.75 13.62
N THR A 22 -3.05 -0.64 14.14
CA THR A 22 -4.32 -0.05 13.70
C THR A 22 -4.35 0.27 12.22
N ALA A 23 -3.24 0.75 11.64
CA ALA A 23 -3.17 1.05 10.20
C ALA A 23 -3.28 -0.22 9.35
N TYR A 24 -2.76 -1.34 9.84
CA TYR A 24 -2.83 -2.64 9.18
C TYR A 24 -4.17 -3.34 9.35
N GLU A 25 -4.93 -3.06 10.42
CA GLU A 25 -6.24 -3.70 10.66
C GLU A 25 -7.41 -2.88 10.13
N THR A 26 -7.31 -1.54 10.14
CA THR A 26 -8.46 -0.65 9.84
C THR A 26 -8.20 0.35 8.71
N GLY A 27 -6.94 0.46 8.27
CA GLY A 27 -6.52 1.43 7.27
C GLY A 27 -5.94 0.80 6.02
N VAL A 28 -5.23 1.65 5.28
CA VAL A 28 -4.45 1.29 4.09
C VAL A 28 -2.97 1.49 4.40
N VAL A 29 -2.15 0.50 4.05
CA VAL A 29 -0.69 0.54 4.23
C VAL A 29 -0.03 0.42 2.87
N ILE A 30 0.62 1.51 2.45
CA ILE A 30 1.44 1.58 1.24
C ILE A 30 2.86 1.86 1.67
N ILE A 31 3.81 1.12 1.11
CA ILE A 31 5.23 1.31 1.39
C ILE A 31 6.01 1.50 0.10
N GLN A 32 6.94 2.44 0.10
CA GLN A 32 7.87 2.63 -0.99
C GLN A 32 9.04 1.66 -0.84
N CYS A 33 9.38 0.94 -1.91
CA CYS A 33 10.56 0.11 -1.94
C CYS A 33 11.78 0.97 -2.26
N ASP A 34 12.81 0.90 -1.40
CA ASP A 34 14.06 1.64 -1.58
C ASP A 34 14.89 1.15 -2.80
N GLY A 35 14.61 -0.05 -3.32
CA GLY A 35 15.35 -0.63 -4.45
C GLY A 35 14.78 -0.30 -5.84
N CYS A 36 13.46 -0.10 -5.97
CA CYS A 36 12.83 0.21 -7.27
C CYS A 36 11.98 1.48 -7.24
N GLU A 37 12.01 2.20 -6.11
CA GLU A 37 11.25 3.43 -5.81
C GLU A 37 9.73 3.31 -6.02
N SER A 38 9.26 2.08 -6.23
CA SER A 38 7.86 1.78 -6.51
C SER A 38 7.09 1.63 -5.21
N ARG A 39 5.82 2.04 -5.23
CA ARG A 39 4.91 1.93 -4.10
C ARG A 39 4.23 0.56 -4.12
N HIS A 40 4.37 -0.19 -3.04
CA HIS A 40 3.76 -1.50 -2.83
C HIS A 40 2.64 -1.40 -1.81
N LEU A 41 1.46 -1.89 -2.19
CA LEU A 41 0.32 -2.03 -1.31
C LEU A 41 0.48 -3.28 -0.44
N ILE A 42 0.36 -3.13 0.87
CA ILE A 42 0.52 -4.23 1.85
C ILE A 42 -0.81 -4.62 2.48
N ALA A 43 -1.60 -3.62 2.88
CA ALA A 43 -2.91 -3.83 3.48
C ALA A 43 -3.88 -2.80 2.91
N ASP A 44 -5.06 -3.26 2.50
CA ASP A 44 -6.19 -2.42 2.08
C ASP A 44 -7.46 -2.97 2.72
N ASN A 45 -7.72 -2.57 3.96
CA ASN A 45 -8.92 -3.02 4.68
C ASN A 45 -10.13 -2.14 4.39
N LYS A 46 -9.93 -1.01 3.71
CA LYS A 46 -10.99 -0.08 3.31
C LYS A 46 -11.46 -0.30 1.87
N GLY A 47 -10.87 -1.24 1.14
CA GLY A 47 -11.28 -1.57 -0.23
C GLY A 47 -10.95 -0.48 -1.25
N TRP A 48 -10.04 0.45 -0.94
CA TRP A 48 -9.64 1.52 -1.86
C TRP A 48 -8.96 0.99 -3.12
N PHE A 49 -8.39 -0.21 -3.06
CA PHE A 49 -7.58 -0.80 -4.13
C PHE A 49 -8.11 -2.15 -4.62
N ARG A 50 -9.22 -2.66 -4.06
CA ARG A 50 -9.75 -3.99 -4.40
C ARG A 50 -10.54 -4.07 -5.70
N ASP A 51 -10.98 -2.94 -6.26
CA ASP A 51 -11.72 -2.91 -7.53
C ASP A 51 -10.91 -2.20 -8.64
N GLY A 52 -9.81 -2.84 -9.03
CA GLY A 52 -9.29 -2.94 -10.39
C GLY A 52 -9.02 -1.72 -11.31
N ARG A 53 -9.67 -0.55 -11.20
CA ARG A 53 -9.61 0.51 -12.23
C ARG A 53 -9.91 1.94 -11.73
N VAL A 54 -9.70 2.26 -10.46
CA VAL A 54 -9.91 3.65 -10.02
C VAL A 54 -8.69 4.50 -10.42
N THR A 55 -8.76 5.12 -11.60
CA THR A 55 -7.82 6.17 -12.02
C THR A 55 -8.12 7.46 -11.24
N ILE A 56 -7.17 8.39 -11.19
CA ILE A 56 -7.35 9.67 -10.48
C ILE A 56 -8.55 10.46 -11.03
N GLU A 57 -8.95 10.22 -12.27
CA GLU A 57 -10.16 10.77 -12.90
C GLU A 57 -11.46 10.33 -12.20
N ASP A 58 -11.53 9.10 -11.71
CA ASP A 58 -12.72 8.55 -11.06
C ASP A 58 -12.94 9.17 -9.66
N LEU A 59 -11.84 9.41 -8.93
CA LEU A 59 -11.86 10.07 -7.61
C LEU A 59 -12.28 11.55 -7.66
N VAL A 60 -12.14 12.21 -8.81
CA VAL A 60 -12.60 13.60 -9.00
C VAL A 60 -14.09 13.66 -9.28
N GLN A 61 -14.68 12.58 -9.83
CA GLN A 61 -16.10 12.52 -10.19
C GLN A 61 -17.04 12.32 -8.98
N GLU A 62 -16.59 11.69 -7.89
CA GLU A 62 -17.40 11.49 -6.68
C GLU A 62 -17.51 12.75 -5.80
N ARG A 63 -16.79 13.84 -6.12
CA ARG A 63 -16.91 15.14 -5.42
C ARG A 63 -17.54 16.22 -6.30
N GLY A 64 -18.53 15.82 -7.13
CA GLY A 64 -19.45 16.71 -7.84
C GLY A 64 -20.85 16.62 -7.27
#